data_AF-A0A9W7FU93-F1
#
_entry.id   AF-A0A9W7FU93-F1
#
_cell.length_a   1.000
_cell.length_b   1.000
_cell.length_c   1.000
_cell.angle_alpha   90.00
_cell.angle_beta   90.00
_cell.angle_gamma   90.00
#
_symmetry.space_group_name_H-M   'P 1'
#
loop_
_entity.id
_entity.type
_entity.pdbx_description
1 polymer ?
#
loop_
_entity_poly.entity_id
_entity_poly.type
_entity_poly.pdbx_seq_one_letter_code
_entity_poly.pdbx_strand_id
1 'polypeptide(L)'
;MPSNIAQMGDENPIKAWYNGLPPITRIWWTLAFLFANLVYFGTLDVTYLIWDQHAVFSKFQIWRFFTSFCFVGTWGQQGFGTLISLYLLQQYGKSLENNCPNTGGGGTVADYLVLILFCMLAHIIITVFVASRFVMGTSLMFTTLYIWCKMNFEVEVKLWGFPMKAAVFPFALMGLHLATGADVWSDIYGLAVGHLYYFLQEIYPTMYGKDIIHTPNFVITLCHRLKIGGGYVNPSAPAAASRGVPPPGRVRPPTGGGYDWGGGGRSLGST
;
A
#
# COMPACT_ATOMS: atom_id res chain seq x y z
N MET A 1 -14.52 1.53 37.87
CA MET A 1 -13.51 2.04 36.91
C MET A 1 -13.04 0.86 36.08
N PRO A 2 -13.15 0.89 34.73
CA PRO A 2 -12.77 -0.26 33.93
C PRO A 2 -11.26 -0.46 34.04
N SER A 3 -10.87 -1.66 34.45
CA SER A 3 -9.50 -2.17 34.63
C SER A 3 -8.61 -2.14 33.38
N ASN A 4 -9.11 -1.59 32.27
CA ASN A 4 -8.43 -1.54 30.98
C ASN A 4 -7.60 -0.26 30.76
N ILE A 5 -7.75 0.76 31.61
CA ILE A 5 -6.96 2.00 31.49
C ILE A 5 -5.57 1.84 32.17
N ALA A 6 -5.46 0.95 33.16
CA ALA A 6 -4.21 0.70 33.87
C ALA A 6 -3.17 -0.09 33.03
N GLN A 7 -3.59 -0.80 31.98
CA GLN A 7 -2.66 -1.53 31.09
C GLN A 7 -2.12 -0.69 29.92
N MET A 8 -2.70 0.50 29.65
CA MET A 8 -2.19 1.42 28.63
C MET A 8 -1.03 2.29 29.12
N GLY A 9 -0.72 2.29 30.43
CA GLY A 9 0.28 3.16 31.04
C GLY A 9 1.74 2.70 30.89
N ASP A 10 1.97 1.41 30.60
CA ASP A 10 3.31 0.81 30.64
C ASP A 10 3.88 0.41 29.27
N GLU A 11 3.13 0.63 28.17
CA GLU A 11 3.65 0.39 26.83
C GLU A 11 4.47 1.59 26.35
N ASN A 12 5.77 1.39 26.17
CA ASN A 12 6.67 2.37 25.54
C ASN A 12 6.01 2.94 24.26
N PRO A 13 5.82 4.27 24.14
CA PRO A 13 5.05 4.87 23.05
C PRO A 13 5.65 4.54 21.67
N ILE A 14 6.97 4.36 21.60
CA ILE A 14 7.69 3.93 20.40
C ILE A 14 7.29 2.51 20.00
N LYS A 15 7.15 1.60 20.97
CA LYS A 15 6.74 0.22 20.73
C LYS A 15 5.30 0.18 20.22
N ALA A 16 4.41 0.97 20.82
CA ALA A 16 3.02 1.10 20.37
C ALA A 16 2.93 1.66 18.94
N TRP A 17 3.69 2.72 18.64
CA TRP A 17 3.77 3.27 17.28
C TRP A 17 4.28 2.26 16.26
N TYR A 18 5.40 1.59 16.55
CA TYR A 18 6.01 0.59 15.66
C TYR A 18 5.08 -0.60 15.43
N ASN A 19 4.40 -1.06 16.49
CA ASN A 19 3.40 -2.12 16.40
C ASN A 19 2.11 -1.70 15.69
N GLY A 20 1.85 -0.39 15.57
CA GLY A 20 0.74 0.18 14.80
C GLY A 20 1.02 0.35 13.30
N LEU A 21 2.23 0.02 12.83
CA LEU A 21 2.55 0.00 11.40
C LEU A 21 2.07 -1.31 10.75
N PRO A 22 1.41 -1.27 9.58
CA PRO A 22 1.11 -2.48 8.81
C PRO A 22 2.38 -3.30 8.51
N PRO A 23 2.28 -4.63 8.43
CA PRO A 23 3.45 -5.51 8.45
C PRO A 23 4.42 -5.29 7.29
N ILE A 24 3.95 -5.10 6.05
CA ILE A 24 4.85 -4.95 4.89
C ILE A 24 5.55 -3.60 4.95
N THR A 25 4.79 -2.52 5.20
CA THR A 25 5.31 -1.17 5.39
C THR A 25 6.32 -1.12 6.53
N ARG A 26 6.04 -1.82 7.64
CA ARG A 26 6.95 -1.92 8.79
C ARG A 26 8.27 -2.57 8.39
N ILE A 27 8.23 -3.72 7.72
CA ILE A 27 9.44 -4.41 7.25
C ILE A 27 10.24 -3.49 6.31
N TRP A 28 9.59 -2.89 5.32
CA TRP A 28 10.26 -2.03 4.36
C TRP A 28 10.90 -0.80 5.03
N TRP A 29 10.17 -0.13 5.93
CA TRP A 29 10.69 1.00 6.69
C TRP A 29 11.87 0.60 7.58
N THR A 30 11.79 -0.55 8.27
CA THR A 30 12.91 -1.02 9.10
C THR A 30 14.15 -1.36 8.28
N LEU A 31 13.99 -1.98 7.13
CA LEU A 31 15.10 -2.29 6.24
C LEU A 31 15.72 -0.99 5.70
N ALA A 32 14.90 -0.01 5.32
CA ALA A 32 15.39 1.28 4.86
C ALA A 32 16.14 2.06 5.94
N PHE A 33 15.60 2.10 7.15
CA PHE A 33 16.28 2.68 8.29
C PHE A 33 17.60 1.94 8.60
N LEU A 34 17.59 0.60 8.62
CA LEU A 34 18.76 -0.20 8.89
C LEU A 34 19.88 0.03 7.86
N PHE A 35 19.56 -0.03 6.56
CA PHE A 35 20.55 0.19 5.51
C PHE A 35 21.13 1.61 5.53
N ALA A 36 20.31 2.64 5.81
CA ALA A 36 20.80 4.00 5.98
C ALA A 36 21.84 4.11 7.11
N ASN A 37 21.60 3.42 8.24
CA ASN A 37 22.55 3.36 9.36
C ASN A 37 23.82 2.57 9.02
N LEU A 38 23.69 1.41 8.37
CA LEU A 38 24.84 0.58 8.00
C LEU A 38 25.80 1.31 7.05
N VAL A 39 25.26 2.06 6.10
CA VAL A 39 26.02 2.92 5.19
C VAL A 39 26.69 4.06 5.95
N TYR A 40 25.96 4.72 6.84
CA TYR A 40 26.50 5.84 7.60
C TYR A 40 27.67 5.45 8.52
N PHE A 41 27.60 4.27 9.15
CA PHE A 41 28.70 3.74 9.96
C PHE A 41 29.86 3.19 9.12
N GLY A 42 29.79 3.23 7.78
CA GLY A 42 30.83 2.73 6.90
C GLY A 42 30.95 1.20 6.87
N THR A 43 29.99 0.47 7.47
CA THR A 43 29.98 -1.00 7.47
C THR A 43 29.61 -1.59 6.11
N LEU A 44 28.85 -0.83 5.32
CA LEU A 44 28.33 -1.25 4.02
C LEU A 44 28.53 -0.12 3.00
N ASP A 45 29.21 -0.41 1.90
CA ASP A 45 29.42 0.57 0.82
C ASP A 45 28.15 0.75 -0.03
N VAL A 46 27.79 2.00 -0.33
CA VAL A 46 26.61 2.39 -1.13
C VAL A 46 26.58 1.64 -2.48
N THR A 47 27.74 1.36 -3.06
CA THR A 47 27.90 0.66 -4.33
C THR A 47 27.30 -0.75 -4.31
N TYR A 48 27.15 -1.38 -3.14
CA TYR A 48 26.47 -2.68 -3.03
C TYR A 48 24.95 -2.58 -2.94
N LEU A 49 24.43 -1.40 -2.57
CA LEU A 49 22.99 -1.16 -2.41
C LEU A 49 22.37 -0.52 -3.64
N ILE A 50 23.10 0.23 -4.45
CA ILE A 50 22.54 0.78 -5.68
C ILE A 50 22.27 -0.32 -6.71
N TRP A 51 21.31 -0.11 -7.59
CA TRP A 51 21.16 -0.97 -8.76
C TRP A 51 22.36 -0.75 -9.68
N ASP A 52 23.01 -1.85 -10.11
CA ASP A 52 24.08 -1.84 -11.11
C ASP A 52 23.88 -3.03 -12.06
N GLN A 53 23.44 -2.72 -13.28
CA GLN A 53 23.08 -3.71 -14.28
C GLN A 53 24.26 -4.64 -14.62
N HIS A 54 25.47 -4.10 -14.76
CA HIS A 54 26.65 -4.89 -15.10
C HIS A 54 27.03 -5.84 -13.95
N ALA A 55 26.93 -5.37 -12.70
CA ALA A 55 27.19 -6.22 -11.54
C ALA A 55 26.14 -7.34 -11.38
N VAL A 56 24.88 -7.08 -11.74
CA VAL A 56 23.81 -8.09 -11.67
C VAL A 56 24.00 -9.16 -12.74
N PHE A 57 24.13 -8.78 -14.01
CA PHE A 57 24.16 -9.75 -15.11
C PHE A 57 25.53 -10.40 -15.31
N SER A 58 26.63 -9.66 -15.10
CA SER A 58 27.98 -10.19 -15.35
C SER A 58 28.60 -10.85 -14.11
N LYS A 59 28.21 -10.43 -12.89
CA LYS A 59 28.79 -10.92 -11.62
C LYS A 59 27.78 -11.66 -10.73
N PHE A 60 26.55 -11.91 -11.20
CA PHE A 60 25.50 -12.65 -10.49
C PHE A 60 25.20 -12.12 -9.06
N GLN A 61 25.22 -10.80 -8.88
CA GLN A 61 24.92 -10.17 -7.58
C GLN A 61 23.40 -10.07 -7.35
N ILE A 62 22.74 -11.22 -7.11
CA ILE A 62 21.28 -11.37 -7.06
C ILE A 62 20.63 -10.58 -5.91
N TRP A 63 21.34 -10.35 -4.80
CA TRP A 63 20.79 -9.58 -3.67
C TRP A 63 20.36 -8.15 -4.06
N ARG A 64 20.96 -7.56 -5.11
CA ARG A 64 20.63 -6.23 -5.62
C ARG A 64 19.19 -6.11 -6.12
N PHE A 65 18.54 -7.21 -6.51
CA PHE A 65 17.11 -7.19 -6.85
C PHE A 65 16.22 -6.83 -5.66
N PHE A 66 16.70 -6.98 -4.43
CA PHE A 66 15.95 -6.67 -3.22
C PHE A 66 16.56 -5.49 -2.45
N THR A 67 17.87 -5.53 -2.19
CA THR A 67 18.54 -4.52 -1.36
C THR A 67 18.45 -3.11 -1.95
N SER A 68 18.39 -2.99 -3.29
CA SER A 68 18.27 -1.69 -3.97
C SER A 68 16.95 -0.98 -3.72
N PHE A 69 15.87 -1.73 -3.47
CA PHE A 69 14.56 -1.16 -3.14
C PHE A 69 14.44 -0.81 -1.65
N CYS A 70 15.25 -1.45 -0.81
CA CYS A 70 15.29 -1.11 0.61
C CYS A 70 16.16 0.12 0.88
N PHE A 71 17.06 0.52 -0.03
CA PHE A 71 17.91 1.68 0.18
C PHE A 71 17.27 2.98 -0.35
N VAL A 72 16.96 3.90 0.57
CA VAL A 72 16.29 5.18 0.27
C VAL A 72 17.23 6.39 0.39
N GLY A 73 18.33 6.26 1.13
CA GLY A 73 19.28 7.36 1.32
C GLY A 73 20.26 7.13 2.48
N THR A 74 21.10 8.12 2.75
CA THR A 74 22.12 8.11 3.80
C THR A 74 22.03 9.37 4.66
N TRP A 75 22.51 9.29 5.91
CA TRP A 75 22.48 10.38 6.90
C TRP A 75 23.53 11.49 6.66
N GLY A 76 24.32 11.41 5.58
CA GLY A 76 25.33 12.41 5.22
C GLY A 76 24.73 13.74 4.71
N GLN A 77 25.24 14.26 3.59
CA GLN A 77 24.82 15.54 2.99
C GLN A 77 23.31 15.60 2.66
N GLN A 78 22.64 14.44 2.55
CA GLN A 78 21.22 14.29 2.20
C GLN A 78 20.37 13.76 3.38
N GLY A 79 20.84 13.90 4.62
CA GLY A 79 20.18 13.33 5.80
C GLY A 79 18.73 13.81 5.98
N PHE A 80 18.45 15.10 5.77
CA PHE A 80 17.09 15.65 5.83
C PHE A 80 16.17 15.07 4.75
N GLY A 81 16.65 14.94 3.51
CA GLY A 81 15.91 14.30 2.42
C GLY A 81 15.61 12.83 2.71
N THR A 82 16.54 12.12 3.35
CA THR A 82 16.36 10.74 3.79
C THR A 82 15.26 10.62 4.87
N LEU A 83 15.22 11.53 5.85
CA LEU A 83 14.15 11.58 6.86
C LEU A 83 12.78 11.78 6.22
N ILE A 84 12.68 12.72 5.29
CA ILE A 84 11.42 12.99 4.57
C ILE A 84 11.01 11.75 3.81
N SER A 85 11.93 11.13 3.09
CA SER A 85 11.65 9.93 2.30
C SER A 85 11.15 8.77 3.17
N LEU A 86 11.75 8.56 4.34
CA LEU A 86 11.29 7.57 5.33
C LEU A 86 9.90 7.90 5.88
N TYR A 87 9.63 9.19 6.13
CA TYR A 87 8.29 9.64 6.56
C TYR A 87 7.24 9.41 5.48
N LEU A 88 7.52 9.79 4.22
CA LEU A 88 6.61 9.60 3.09
C LEU A 88 6.37 8.10 2.86
N LEU A 89 7.41 7.28 2.91
CA LEU A 89 7.32 5.82 2.81
C LEU A 89 6.40 5.24 3.88
N GLN A 90 6.56 5.66 5.14
CA GLN A 90 5.70 5.22 6.23
C GLN A 90 4.25 5.68 6.03
N GLN A 91 4.04 6.96 5.73
CA GLN A 91 2.72 7.57 5.66
C GLN A 91 1.89 6.98 4.50
N TYR A 92 2.46 6.94 3.30
CA TYR A 92 1.76 6.45 2.11
C TYR A 92 1.75 4.94 2.01
N GLY A 93 2.84 4.27 2.44
CA GLY A 93 2.87 2.81 2.54
C GLY A 93 1.79 2.30 3.49
N LYS A 94 1.68 2.87 4.69
CA LYS A 94 0.63 2.52 5.66
C LYS A 94 -0.76 2.76 5.09
N SER A 95 -0.98 3.88 4.39
CA SER A 95 -2.30 4.19 3.85
C SER A 95 -2.69 3.23 2.73
N LEU A 96 -1.76 2.89 1.83
CA LEU A 96 -1.99 1.92 0.77
C LEU A 96 -2.16 0.49 1.27
N GLU A 97 -1.38 0.04 2.25
CA GLU A 97 -1.51 -1.33 2.77
C GLU A 97 -2.86 -1.55 3.49
N ASN A 98 -3.40 -0.50 4.11
CA ASN A 98 -4.72 -0.58 4.76
C ASN A 98 -5.88 -0.43 3.78
N ASN A 99 -5.71 0.33 2.69
CA ASN A 99 -6.78 0.69 1.75
C ASN A 99 -6.48 0.24 0.32
N CYS A 100 -5.73 -0.86 0.15
CA CYS A 100 -5.32 -1.34 -1.16
C CYS A 100 -6.57 -1.67 -2.00
N PRO A 101 -6.63 -1.27 -3.29
CA PRO A 101 -7.71 -1.68 -4.18
C PRO A 101 -7.85 -3.19 -4.20
N ASN A 102 -9.05 -3.69 -3.89
CA ASN A 102 -9.29 -5.13 -3.81
C ASN A 102 -9.21 -5.73 -5.21
N THR A 103 -8.24 -6.63 -5.40
CA THR A 103 -7.96 -7.23 -6.71
C THR A 103 -8.73 -8.54 -6.92
N GLY A 104 -9.73 -8.86 -6.09
CA GLY A 104 -10.67 -9.96 -6.30
C GLY A 104 -10.57 -11.16 -5.36
N GLY A 105 -9.93 -11.05 -4.18
CA GLY A 105 -10.06 -12.11 -3.15
C GLY A 105 -8.94 -12.31 -2.13
N GLY A 106 -7.91 -11.45 -2.09
CA GLY A 106 -6.68 -11.70 -1.30
C GLY A 106 -6.59 -11.07 0.08
N GLY A 107 -7.45 -10.12 0.42
CA GLY A 107 -7.26 -9.27 1.59
C GLY A 107 -6.27 -8.14 1.32
N THR A 108 -6.43 -7.02 2.02
CA THR A 108 -5.75 -5.74 1.72
C THR A 108 -4.22 -5.85 1.71
N VAL A 109 -3.67 -6.69 2.57
CA VAL A 109 -2.21 -6.88 2.69
C VAL A 109 -1.63 -7.72 1.56
N ALA A 110 -2.35 -8.73 1.07
CA ALA A 110 -1.90 -9.53 -0.06
C ALA A 110 -1.91 -8.72 -1.36
N ASP A 111 -2.95 -7.91 -1.55
CA ASP A 111 -3.08 -7.01 -2.70
C ASP A 111 -1.97 -5.95 -2.69
N TYR A 112 -1.64 -5.39 -1.51
CA TYR A 112 -0.51 -4.48 -1.38
C TYR A 112 0.84 -5.13 -1.67
N LEU A 113 1.03 -6.39 -1.25
CA LEU A 113 2.24 -7.15 -1.58
C LEU A 113 2.39 -7.31 -3.10
N VAL A 114 1.31 -7.67 -3.79
CA VAL A 114 1.30 -7.81 -5.26
C VAL A 114 1.57 -6.47 -5.94
N LEU A 115 0.98 -5.38 -5.46
CA LEU A 115 1.28 -4.02 -5.93
C LEU A 115 2.79 -3.73 -5.83
N ILE A 116 3.39 -3.94 -4.65
CA ILE A 116 4.82 -3.67 -4.45
C ILE A 116 5.69 -4.56 -5.34
N LEU A 117 5.39 -5.86 -5.45
CA LEU A 117 6.14 -6.78 -6.31
C LEU A 117 6.01 -6.40 -7.80
N PHE A 118 4.82 -6.00 -8.25
CA PHE A 118 4.62 -5.51 -9.60
C PHE A 118 5.46 -4.26 -9.86
N CYS A 119 5.41 -3.29 -8.94
CA CYS A 119 6.20 -2.06 -9.07
C CYS A 119 7.70 -2.34 -9.06
N MET A 120 8.19 -3.25 -8.21
CA MET A 120 9.60 -3.68 -8.21
C MET A 120 10.00 -4.29 -9.55
N LEU A 121 9.17 -5.20 -10.09
CA LEU A 121 9.42 -5.81 -11.39
C LEU A 121 9.44 -4.76 -12.52
N ALA A 122 8.49 -3.84 -12.53
CA ALA A 122 8.43 -2.77 -13.52
C ALA A 122 9.66 -1.86 -13.48
N HIS A 123 10.17 -1.51 -12.30
CA HIS A 123 11.43 -0.75 -12.16
C HIS A 123 12.62 -1.52 -12.71
N ILE A 124 12.74 -2.81 -12.41
CA ILE A 124 13.82 -3.66 -12.94
C ILE A 124 13.76 -3.66 -14.47
N ILE A 125 12.59 -3.87 -15.06
CA ILE A 125 12.42 -3.90 -16.52
C ILE A 125 12.84 -2.55 -17.13
N ILE A 126 12.35 -1.43 -16.60
CA ILE A 126 12.67 -0.09 -17.14
C ILE A 126 14.17 0.20 -17.02
N THR A 127 14.77 -0.07 -15.86
CA THR A 127 16.20 0.23 -15.64
C THR A 127 17.12 -0.61 -16.52
N VAL A 128 16.75 -1.84 -16.88
CA VAL A 128 17.51 -2.66 -17.84
C VAL A 128 17.67 -2.00 -19.21
N PHE A 129 16.70 -1.17 -19.63
CA PHE A 129 16.73 -0.49 -20.93
C PHE A 129 17.27 0.94 -20.87
N VAL A 130 17.12 1.63 -19.72
CA VAL A 130 17.32 3.08 -19.66
C VAL A 130 18.51 3.49 -18.79
N ALA A 131 18.83 2.77 -17.70
CA ALA A 131 19.81 3.23 -16.72
C ALA A 131 20.63 2.08 -16.12
N SER A 132 21.95 2.10 -16.37
CA SER A 132 22.88 1.08 -15.86
C SER A 132 23.14 1.19 -14.36
N ARG A 133 22.95 2.37 -13.75
CA ARG A 133 23.06 2.62 -12.31
C ARG A 133 21.93 3.49 -11.79
N PHE A 134 21.25 3.05 -10.72
CA PHE A 134 20.04 3.72 -10.26
C PHE A 134 19.72 3.45 -8.78
N VAL A 135 19.09 4.42 -8.08
CA VAL A 135 18.62 4.25 -6.69
C VAL A 135 17.14 3.87 -6.71
N MET A 136 16.85 2.58 -6.56
CA MET A 136 15.49 2.07 -6.71
C MET A 136 14.57 2.35 -5.51
N GLY A 137 15.10 2.47 -4.29
CA GLY A 137 14.26 2.63 -3.10
C GLY A 137 13.52 3.96 -3.04
N THR A 138 14.19 5.07 -3.36
CA THR A 138 13.54 6.39 -3.46
C THR A 138 12.50 6.42 -4.57
N SER A 139 12.79 5.78 -5.70
CA SER A 139 11.86 5.66 -6.82
C SER A 139 10.60 4.85 -6.45
N LEU A 140 10.76 3.71 -5.78
CA LEU A 140 9.63 2.90 -5.31
C LEU A 140 8.79 3.64 -4.24
N MET A 141 9.43 4.37 -3.33
CA MET A 141 8.73 5.26 -2.39
C MET A 141 7.87 6.27 -3.15
N PHE A 142 8.45 6.94 -4.16
CA PHE A 142 7.74 7.90 -4.99
C PHE A 142 6.59 7.27 -5.78
N THR A 143 6.75 6.03 -6.26
CA THR A 143 5.66 5.24 -6.86
C THR A 143 4.50 5.04 -5.92
N THR A 144 4.75 4.63 -4.67
CA THR A 144 3.67 4.42 -3.69
C THR A 144 2.94 5.72 -3.36
N LEU A 145 3.70 6.82 -3.21
CA LEU A 145 3.14 8.15 -3.03
C LEU A 145 2.24 8.55 -4.20
N TYR A 146 2.71 8.36 -5.44
CA TYR A 146 1.96 8.69 -6.64
C TYR A 146 0.65 7.89 -6.75
N ILE A 147 0.71 6.57 -6.54
CA ILE A 147 -0.48 5.71 -6.59
C ILE A 147 -1.51 6.18 -5.55
N TRP A 148 -1.06 6.47 -4.33
CA TRP A 148 -1.94 6.99 -3.28
C TRP A 148 -2.59 8.32 -3.67
N CYS A 149 -1.81 9.26 -4.23
CA CYS A 149 -2.30 10.55 -4.70
C CYS A 149 -3.35 10.42 -5.80
N LYS A 150 -3.20 9.44 -6.68
CA LYS A 150 -4.16 9.16 -7.75
C LYS A 150 -5.46 8.56 -7.22
N MET A 151 -5.40 7.70 -6.22
CA MET A 151 -6.58 7.14 -5.55
C MET A 151 -7.35 8.20 -4.75
N ASN A 152 -6.65 9.19 -4.18
CA ASN A 152 -7.20 10.18 -3.27
C ASN A 152 -7.14 11.60 -3.83
N PHE A 153 -7.54 11.80 -5.09
CA PHE A 153 -7.28 13.04 -5.84
C PHE A 153 -7.86 14.32 -5.21
N GLU A 154 -8.96 14.23 -4.46
CA GLU A 154 -9.61 15.37 -3.78
C GLU A 154 -9.06 15.66 -2.39
N VAL A 155 -8.32 14.72 -1.81
CA VAL A 155 -7.81 14.87 -0.44
C VAL A 155 -6.76 15.96 -0.40
N GLU A 156 -6.89 16.86 0.58
CA GLU A 156 -5.89 17.89 0.85
C GLU A 156 -4.75 17.32 1.70
N VAL A 157 -3.54 17.41 1.16
CA VAL A 157 -2.30 17.07 1.85
C VAL A 157 -1.52 18.34 2.14
N LYS A 158 -0.82 18.37 3.27
CA LYS A 158 -0.03 19.53 3.68
C LYS A 158 1.44 19.28 3.39
N LEU A 159 2.02 20.04 2.47
CA LEU A 159 3.46 20.09 2.26
C LEU A 159 4.04 21.21 3.13
N TRP A 160 4.68 20.84 4.25
CA TRP A 160 5.22 21.80 5.24
C TRP A 160 4.25 22.92 5.63
N GLY A 161 3.00 22.56 5.91
CA GLY A 161 1.98 23.50 6.34
C GLY A 161 1.21 24.18 5.20
N PHE A 162 1.67 24.09 3.94
CA PHE A 162 0.91 24.54 2.78
C PHE A 162 -0.08 23.47 2.35
N PRO A 163 -1.41 23.72 2.45
CA PRO A 163 -2.41 22.79 1.97
C PRO A 163 -2.42 22.76 0.44
N MET A 164 -2.43 21.56 -0.12
CA MET A 164 -2.54 21.36 -1.56
C MET A 164 -3.30 20.06 -1.86
N LYS A 165 -3.92 19.98 -3.03
CA LYS A 165 -4.60 18.75 -3.46
C LYS A 165 -3.59 17.63 -3.71
N ALA A 166 -3.94 16.41 -3.34
CA ALA A 166 -3.11 15.23 -3.57
C ALA A 166 -2.72 15.05 -5.05
N ALA A 167 -3.58 15.48 -5.98
CA ALA A 167 -3.28 15.44 -7.42
C ALA A 167 -2.01 16.23 -7.83
N VAL A 168 -1.71 17.34 -7.14
CA VAL A 168 -0.55 18.22 -7.45
C VAL A 168 0.66 17.85 -6.58
N PHE A 169 0.44 17.17 -5.47
CA PHE A 169 1.45 16.81 -4.48
C PHE A 169 2.71 16.12 -5.03
N PRO A 170 2.64 15.07 -5.86
CA PRO A 170 3.84 14.42 -6.40
C PRO A 170 4.67 15.40 -7.25
N PHE A 171 4.03 16.28 -8.02
CA PHE A 171 4.74 17.25 -8.85
C PHE A 171 5.39 18.36 -8.02
N ALA A 172 4.76 18.79 -6.93
CA ALA A 172 5.35 19.76 -6.01
C ALA A 172 6.56 19.17 -5.26
N LEU A 173 6.47 17.91 -4.82
CA LEU A 173 7.61 17.21 -4.22
C LEU A 173 8.78 17.04 -5.20
N MET A 174 8.48 16.72 -6.46
CA MET A 174 9.51 16.65 -7.50
C MET A 174 10.18 18.01 -7.74
N GLY A 175 9.41 19.10 -7.80
CA GLY A 175 9.94 20.46 -7.91
C GLY A 175 10.81 20.86 -6.71
N LEU A 176 10.45 20.40 -5.51
CA LEU A 176 11.25 20.56 -4.31
C LEU A 176 12.55 19.75 -4.34
N HIS A 177 12.49 18.49 -4.78
CA HIS A 177 13.69 17.67 -4.95
C HIS A 177 14.66 18.34 -5.94
N LEU A 178 14.15 18.91 -7.03
CA LEU A 178 14.94 19.71 -7.96
C LEU A 178 15.57 20.93 -7.27
N ALA A 179 14.79 21.69 -6.49
CA ALA A 179 15.26 22.89 -5.81
C ALA A 179 16.32 22.60 -4.72
N THR A 180 16.26 21.42 -4.10
CA THR A 180 17.21 20.97 -3.07
C THR A 180 18.41 20.22 -3.64
N GLY A 181 18.47 20.01 -4.97
CA GLY A 181 19.55 19.29 -5.64
C GLY A 181 19.51 17.77 -5.43
N ALA A 182 18.35 17.21 -5.07
CA ALA A 182 18.13 15.77 -5.00
C ALA A 182 17.98 15.14 -6.40
N ASP A 183 18.05 13.81 -6.48
CA ASP A 183 17.92 13.09 -7.74
C ASP A 183 16.46 13.04 -8.23
N VAL A 184 16.13 13.92 -9.18
CA VAL A 184 14.80 14.02 -9.79
C VAL A 184 14.52 12.85 -10.74
N TRP A 185 15.55 12.19 -11.27
CA TRP A 185 15.34 11.03 -12.16
C TRP A 185 14.62 9.92 -11.41
N SER A 186 15.00 9.68 -10.15
CA SER A 186 14.31 8.74 -9.28
C SER A 186 12.80 9.01 -9.17
N ASP A 187 12.40 10.26 -9.07
CA ASP A 187 11.00 10.68 -9.00
C ASP A 187 10.26 10.42 -10.32
N ILE A 188 10.89 10.74 -11.46
CA ILE A 188 10.30 10.55 -12.80
C ILE A 188 10.02 9.07 -13.06
N TYR A 189 10.98 8.19 -12.78
CA TYR A 189 10.77 6.75 -12.92
C TYR A 189 9.68 6.25 -11.97
N GLY A 190 9.66 6.78 -10.74
CA GLY A 190 8.66 6.42 -9.75
C GLY A 190 7.24 6.80 -10.22
N LEU A 191 7.10 7.99 -10.83
CA LEU A 191 5.86 8.48 -11.42
C LEU A 191 5.43 7.65 -12.63
N ALA A 192 6.36 7.28 -13.51
CA ALA A 192 6.08 6.45 -14.68
C ALA A 192 5.57 5.05 -14.27
N VAL A 193 6.23 4.39 -13.32
CA VAL A 193 5.81 3.07 -12.83
C VAL A 193 4.48 3.16 -12.08
N GLY A 194 4.30 4.19 -11.24
CA GLY A 194 3.04 4.41 -10.54
C GLY A 194 1.88 4.65 -11.49
N HIS A 195 2.10 5.41 -12.56
CA HIS A 195 1.09 5.63 -13.59
C HIS A 195 0.77 4.36 -14.37
N LEU A 196 1.79 3.55 -14.71
CA LEU A 196 1.59 2.26 -15.35
C LEU A 196 0.72 1.32 -14.51
N TYR A 197 1.01 1.19 -13.21
CA TYR A 197 0.21 0.37 -12.30
C TYR A 197 -1.23 0.90 -12.20
N TYR A 198 -1.40 2.21 -11.95
CA TYR A 198 -2.72 2.82 -11.85
C TYR A 198 -3.53 2.64 -13.14
N PHE A 199 -2.89 2.77 -14.30
CA PHE A 199 -3.54 2.56 -15.60
C PHE A 199 -4.03 1.12 -15.76
N LEU A 200 -3.20 0.12 -15.42
CA LEU A 200 -3.56 -1.29 -15.55
C LEU A 200 -4.61 -1.74 -14.53
N GLN A 201 -4.62 -1.14 -13.33
CA GLN A 201 -5.53 -1.51 -12.25
C GLN A 201 -6.90 -0.82 -12.36
N GLU A 202 -6.94 0.48 -12.68
CA GLU A 202 -8.19 1.26 -12.62
C GLU A 202 -8.74 1.59 -14.00
N ILE A 203 -7.87 2.07 -14.91
CA ILE A 203 -8.32 2.58 -16.21
C ILE A 203 -8.62 1.43 -17.17
N TYR A 204 -7.74 0.44 -17.25
CA TYR A 204 -7.89 -0.65 -18.21
C TYR A 204 -9.16 -1.49 -17.97
N PRO A 205 -9.48 -1.91 -16.73
CA PRO A 205 -10.71 -2.66 -16.49
C PRO A 205 -11.96 -1.81 -16.71
N THR A 206 -11.91 -0.52 -16.39
CA THR A 206 -13.03 0.41 -16.64
C THR A 206 -13.32 0.56 -18.13
N MET A 207 -12.29 0.58 -18.98
CA MET A 207 -12.43 0.77 -20.43
C MET A 207 -12.75 -0.52 -21.20
N TYR A 208 -12.14 -1.65 -20.80
CA TYR A 208 -12.19 -2.90 -21.56
C TYR A 208 -12.93 -4.04 -20.83
N GLY A 209 -13.36 -3.84 -19.59
CA GLY A 209 -14.11 -4.82 -18.79
C GLY A 209 -13.30 -6.07 -18.42
N LYS A 210 -11.96 -5.98 -18.43
CA LYS A 210 -11.06 -7.10 -18.10
C LYS A 210 -10.06 -6.68 -17.03
N ASP A 211 -10.05 -7.42 -15.93
CA ASP A 211 -9.06 -7.29 -14.87
C ASP A 211 -7.76 -7.97 -15.30
N ILE A 212 -6.69 -7.18 -15.48
CA ILE A 212 -5.35 -7.71 -15.86
C ILE A 212 -4.60 -8.20 -14.62
N ILE A 213 -4.64 -7.39 -13.56
CA ILE A 213 -3.92 -7.68 -12.32
C ILE A 213 -4.90 -8.43 -11.43
N HIS A 214 -4.54 -9.63 -11.01
CA HIS A 214 -5.28 -10.39 -10.02
C HIS A 214 -4.28 -10.99 -9.03
N THR A 215 -4.56 -10.86 -7.74
CA THR A 215 -3.72 -11.39 -6.68
C THR A 215 -3.65 -12.92 -6.78
N PRO A 216 -2.47 -13.50 -7.06
CA PRO A 216 -2.37 -14.95 -7.21
C PRO A 216 -2.69 -15.68 -5.90
N ASN A 217 -3.41 -16.80 -5.98
CA ASN A 217 -3.80 -17.61 -4.81
C ASN A 217 -2.62 -18.03 -3.92
N PHE A 218 -1.42 -18.18 -4.49
CA PHE A 218 -0.23 -18.51 -3.71
C PHE A 218 0.17 -17.38 -2.76
N VAL A 219 0.01 -16.11 -3.16
CA VAL A 219 0.35 -14.94 -2.32
C VAL A 219 -0.61 -14.87 -1.15
N ILE A 220 -1.90 -15.04 -1.42
CA ILE A 220 -2.96 -15.09 -0.40
C ILE A 220 -2.65 -16.20 0.62
N THR A 221 -2.29 -17.39 0.11
CA THR A 221 -1.91 -18.53 0.95
C THR A 221 -0.65 -18.25 1.77
N LEU A 222 0.34 -17.56 1.18
CA LEU A 222 1.59 -17.19 1.86
C LEU A 222 1.32 -16.19 2.98
N CYS A 223 0.59 -15.11 2.71
CA CYS A 223 0.19 -14.12 3.72
C CYS A 223 -0.57 -14.80 4.87
N HIS A 224 -1.50 -15.72 4.55
CA HIS A 224 -2.22 -16.50 5.55
C HIS A 224 -1.30 -17.39 6.39
N ARG A 225 -0.39 -18.15 5.76
CA ARG A 225 0.57 -19.02 6.47
C ARG A 225 1.49 -18.23 7.39
N LEU A 226 1.93 -17.06 6.95
CA LEU A 226 2.79 -16.18 7.72
C LEU A 226 2.02 -15.32 8.74
N LYS A 227 0.67 -15.42 8.78
CA LYS A 227 -0.21 -14.59 9.62
C LYS A 227 0.02 -13.09 9.41
N ILE A 228 0.34 -12.70 8.17
CA ILE A 228 0.60 -11.34 7.74
C ILE A 228 -0.71 -10.76 7.21
N GLY A 229 -1.26 -9.76 7.92
CA GLY A 229 -2.58 -9.21 7.65
C GLY A 229 -3.68 -9.96 8.41
N GLY A 230 -4.40 -9.25 9.28
CA GLY A 230 -5.45 -9.84 10.10
C GLY A 230 -6.56 -10.44 9.23
N GLY A 231 -6.95 -11.68 9.55
CA GLY A 231 -8.21 -12.33 9.16
C GLY A 231 -8.58 -12.26 7.67
N TYR A 232 -8.28 -13.33 6.94
CA TYR A 232 -8.85 -13.60 5.62
C TYR A 232 -10.40 -13.56 5.68
N VAL A 233 -11.03 -12.71 4.87
CA VAL A 233 -12.46 -12.82 4.57
C VAL A 233 -12.59 -13.68 3.32
N ASN A 234 -13.24 -14.83 3.47
CA ASN A 234 -13.39 -15.85 2.45
C ASN A 234 -14.22 -15.31 1.24
N PRO A 235 -13.71 -15.34 0.00
CA PRO A 235 -14.45 -14.91 -1.19
C PRO A 235 -15.48 -15.95 -1.66
N SER A 236 -15.70 -17.05 -0.93
CA SER A 236 -16.72 -18.06 -1.25
C SER A 236 -18.16 -17.59 -1.02
N ALA A 237 -18.40 -16.34 -0.70
CA ALA A 237 -19.71 -15.73 -0.89
C ALA A 237 -19.66 -14.89 -2.17
N PRO A 238 -20.30 -15.30 -3.29
CA PRO A 238 -20.52 -14.36 -4.37
C PRO A 238 -21.24 -13.15 -3.76
N ALA A 239 -20.62 -11.98 -3.89
CA ALA A 239 -21.29 -10.72 -3.66
C ALA A 239 -22.39 -10.61 -4.73
N ALA A 240 -23.54 -11.23 -4.45
CA ALA A 240 -24.75 -11.02 -5.21
C ALA A 240 -24.96 -9.52 -5.25
N ALA A 241 -25.03 -9.00 -6.48
CA ALA A 241 -25.20 -7.61 -6.81
C ALA A 241 -26.12 -6.87 -5.82
N SER A 242 -25.56 -6.07 -4.93
CA SER A 242 -26.32 -5.09 -4.14
C SER A 242 -26.12 -3.67 -4.70
N ARG A 243 -25.95 -3.55 -6.03
CA ARG A 243 -26.35 -2.33 -6.76
C ARG A 243 -27.83 -2.45 -7.11
N GLY A 244 -28.66 -2.46 -6.07
CA GLY A 244 -30.10 -2.33 -6.18
C GLY A 244 -30.50 -1.01 -5.54
N VAL A 245 -30.94 -0.06 -6.36
CA VAL A 245 -31.68 1.12 -5.90
C VAL A 245 -32.86 0.61 -5.04
N PRO A 246 -33.04 1.07 -3.78
CA PRO A 246 -34.18 0.65 -2.99
C PRO A 246 -35.48 1.10 -3.66
N PRO A 247 -36.50 0.24 -3.81
CA PRO A 247 -37.83 0.68 -4.24
C PRO A 247 -38.40 1.67 -3.21
N PRO A 248 -39.10 2.73 -3.63
CA PRO A 248 -39.68 3.68 -2.70
C PRO A 248 -40.90 3.08 -1.98
N GLY A 249 -40.84 3.07 -0.65
CA GLY A 249 -42.02 3.11 0.22
C GLY A 249 -42.41 1.81 0.92
N ARG A 250 -42.35 1.80 2.26
CA ARG A 250 -43.53 1.87 3.15
C ARG A 250 -43.05 1.97 4.61
N VAL A 251 -43.39 3.07 5.28
CA VAL A 251 -43.14 3.26 6.72
C VAL A 251 -43.85 2.14 7.50
N ARG A 252 -43.09 1.37 8.27
CA ARG A 252 -43.62 0.30 9.12
C ARG A 252 -43.76 0.86 10.54
N PRO A 253 -44.98 0.93 11.12
CA PRO A 253 -45.19 1.41 12.48
C PRO A 253 -44.66 0.40 13.53
N PRO A 254 -44.40 0.83 14.77
CA PRO A 254 -43.72 0.02 15.78
C PRO A 254 -44.62 -1.13 16.25
N THR A 255 -44.11 -2.36 16.15
CA THR A 255 -44.77 -3.57 16.63
C THR A 255 -44.72 -3.65 18.15
N GLY A 256 -45.84 -3.32 18.79
CA GLY A 256 -46.19 -3.74 20.13
C GLY A 256 -46.54 -5.24 20.18
N GLY A 257 -46.31 -5.85 21.35
CA GLY A 257 -46.38 -7.29 21.59
C GLY A 257 -47.73 -7.93 21.24
N GLY A 258 -47.65 -9.11 20.61
CA GLY A 258 -48.79 -9.98 20.33
C GLY A 258 -48.56 -11.35 20.98
N TYR A 259 -49.50 -11.75 21.81
CA TYR A 259 -49.59 -13.08 22.41
C TYR A 259 -50.21 -14.06 21.40
N ASP A 260 -49.61 -15.23 21.32
CA ASP A 260 -50.02 -16.38 20.51
C ASP A 260 -51.24 -17.05 21.14
N TRP A 261 -52.40 -16.91 20.50
CA TRP A 261 -53.61 -17.68 20.82
C TRP A 261 -53.89 -18.63 19.66
N GLY A 262 -53.28 -19.80 19.75
CA GLY A 262 -53.57 -20.92 18.88
C GLY A 262 -54.99 -21.46 19.04
N GLY A 263 -55.39 -22.20 18.00
CA GLY A 263 -56.15 -23.43 18.16
C GLY A 263 -57.66 -23.32 18.24
N GLY A 264 -58.34 -23.46 17.09
CA GLY A 264 -59.72 -23.96 17.06
C GLY A 264 -60.55 -23.46 15.88
N GLY A 265 -60.87 -24.35 14.93
CA GLY A 265 -61.88 -24.06 13.92
C GLY A 265 -61.86 -25.01 12.73
N ARG A 266 -62.72 -26.03 12.78
CA ARG A 266 -62.96 -27.11 11.80
C ARG A 266 -63.36 -26.62 10.40
N SER A 267 -63.02 -27.42 9.38
CA SER A 267 -63.49 -27.32 7.99
C SER A 267 -64.97 -27.71 7.83
N LEU A 268 -65.70 -26.99 6.97
CA LEU A 268 -67.02 -27.35 6.46
C LEU A 268 -67.06 -27.19 4.93
N GLY A 269 -67.50 -28.26 4.23
CA GLY A 269 -67.75 -28.37 2.78
C GLY A 269 -66.72 -29.25 2.07
N SER A 270 -66.90 -30.57 1.89
CA SER A 270 -67.88 -31.38 1.13
C SER A 270 -67.74 -31.31 -0.40
N THR A 271 -67.19 -32.39 -0.96
CA THR A 271 -67.74 -33.11 -2.11
C THR A 271 -67.86 -34.56 -1.70
#